data_AF-A0A7C1MSL2-F1
#
_entry.id   AF-A0A7C1MSL2-F1
#
_cell.length_a   1.000
_cell.length_b   1.000
_cell.length_c   1.000
_cell.angle_alpha   90.00
_cell.angle_beta   90.00
_cell.angle_gamma   90.00
#
_symmetry.space_group_name_H-M   'P 1'
#
loop_
_entity.id
_entity.type
_entity.pdbx_description
1 polymer ?
#
loop_
_entity_poly.entity_id
_entity_poly.type
_entity_poly.pdbx_seq_one_letter_code
_entity_poly.pdbx_strand_id
1 'polypeptide(L)'
;MLSRRIQVAKMLLEGHTYDEIRKKLKIGVATVSQVEKWLFRGSGGYKKTIKKYKGKYKEKDEFEKYGHVPFSREWVRKKYPLHYLISNLIDKK
;
A
#
# COMPACT_ATOMS: atom_id res chain seq x y z
N MET A 1 15.74 5.76 6.87
CA MET A 1 15.66 5.02 8.16
C MET A 1 14.23 4.89 8.71
N LEU A 2 13.44 5.97 8.85
CA LEU A 2 12.10 5.93 9.44
C LEU A 2 11.11 5.02 8.68
N SER A 3 11.10 5.09 7.34
CA SER A 3 10.25 4.23 6.49
C SER A 3 10.47 2.74 6.77
N ARG A 4 11.73 2.31 6.97
CA ARG A 4 12.05 0.90 7.27
C ARG A 4 11.51 0.47 8.62
N ARG A 5 11.56 1.34 9.64
CA ARG A 5 10.97 1.07 10.96
C ARG A 5 9.45 0.94 10.89
N ILE A 6 8.78 1.76 10.07
CA ILE A 6 7.33 1.65 9.84
C ILE A 6 6.98 0.32 9.15
N GLN A 7 7.76 -0.10 8.14
CA GLN A 7 7.56 -1.40 7.48
C GLN A 7 7.72 -2.57 8.45
N VAL A 8 8.74 -2.53 9.32
CA VAL A 8 8.92 -3.54 10.37
C VAL A 8 7.72 -3.58 11.32
N ALA A 9 7.27 -2.41 11.79
CA ALA A 9 6.11 -2.34 12.68
C ALA A 9 4.83 -2.87 12.01
N LYS A 10 4.64 -2.61 10.71
CA LYS A 10 3.55 -3.20 9.91
C LYS A 10 3.63 -4.72 9.90
N MET A 11 4.81 -5.28 9.55
CA MET A 11 5.00 -6.73 9.48
C MET A 11 4.83 -7.42 10.84
N LEU A 12 5.30 -6.81 11.92
CA LEU A 12 5.11 -7.33 13.28
C LEU A 12 3.62 -7.35 13.68
N LEU A 13 2.84 -6.34 13.28
CA LEU A 13 1.38 -6.31 13.52
C LEU A 13 0.59 -7.28 12.64
N GLU A 14 1.16 -7.69 11.51
CA GLU A 14 0.61 -8.72 10.61
C GLU A 14 0.96 -10.14 11.08
N GLY A 15 1.79 -10.28 12.12
CA GLY A 15 2.15 -11.57 12.70
C GLY A 15 3.36 -12.25 12.04
N HIS A 16 4.13 -11.52 11.23
CA HIS A 16 5.34 -12.06 10.62
C HIS A 16 6.43 -12.39 11.64
N THR A 17 7.20 -13.44 11.36
CA THR A 17 8.31 -13.85 12.23
C THR A 17 9.55 -12.97 12.02
N TYR A 18 10.44 -12.98 13.01
CA TYR A 18 11.68 -12.20 12.99
C TYR A 18 12.57 -12.52 11.77
N ASP A 19 12.65 -13.80 11.39
CA ASP A 19 13.43 -14.25 10.24
C ASP A 19 12.86 -13.77 8.91
N GLU A 20 11.54 -13.79 8.75
CA GLU A 20 10.87 -13.27 7.54
C GLU A 20 11.13 -11.78 7.36
N ILE A 21 11.00 -11.01 8.44
CA ILE A 21 11.26 -9.57 8.46
C ILE A 21 12.72 -9.31 8.11
N ARG A 22 13.65 -10.06 8.71
CA ARG A 22 15.08 -9.95 8.44
C ARG A 22 15.43 -10.27 6.99
N LYS A 23 14.89 -11.35 6.43
CA LYS A 23 15.14 -11.76 5.03
C LYS A 23 14.57 -10.75 4.04
N LYS A 24 13.31 -10.34 4.23
CA LYS A 24 12.61 -9.40 3.33
C LYS A 24 13.21 -8.01 3.39
N LEU A 25 13.53 -7.54 4.60
CA LEU A 25 13.95 -6.17 4.83
C LEU A 25 15.48 -6.01 4.97
N LYS A 26 16.26 -7.10 4.91
CA LYS A 26 17.72 -7.12 5.04
C LYS A 26 18.23 -6.26 6.22
N ILE A 27 17.61 -6.41 7.38
CA ILE A 27 17.91 -5.66 8.61
C ILE A 27 18.32 -6.59 9.74
N GLY A 28 19.16 -6.10 10.63
CA GLY A 28 19.61 -6.84 11.81
C GLY A 28 18.50 -7.09 12.84
N VAL A 29 18.65 -8.17 13.61
CA VAL A 29 17.72 -8.59 14.68
C VAL A 29 17.54 -7.51 15.75
N ALA A 30 18.63 -6.82 16.10
CA ALA A 30 18.60 -5.72 17.07
C ALA A 30 17.63 -4.60 16.66
N THR A 31 17.57 -4.29 15.36
CA THR A 31 16.65 -3.26 14.83
C THR A 31 15.20 -3.70 14.93
N VAL A 32 14.90 -4.97 14.65
CA VAL A 32 13.54 -5.52 14.78
C VAL A 32 13.12 -5.51 16.24
N SER A 33 13.99 -5.94 17.16
CA SER A 33 13.72 -5.93 18.60
C SER A 33 13.50 -4.52 19.16
N GLN A 34 14.26 -3.51 18.70
CA GLN A 34 13.99 -2.13 19.09
C GLN A 34 12.61 -1.64 18.63
N VAL A 35 12.23 -1.95 17.39
CA VAL A 35 10.91 -1.57 16.86
C VAL A 35 9.80 -2.28 17.62
N GLU A 36 9.97 -3.56 17.95
CA GLU A 36 9.03 -4.31 18.79
C GLU A 36 8.87 -3.65 20.16
N LYS A 37 9.99 -3.35 20.84
CA LYS A 37 9.96 -2.66 22.14
C LYS A 37 9.19 -1.35 22.07
N TRP A 38 9.41 -0.55 21.03
CA TRP A 38 8.68 0.72 20.85
C TRP A 38 7.20 0.52 20.54
N LEU A 39 6.86 -0.55 19.82
CA LEU A 39 5.49 -0.85 19.42
C LEU A 39 4.64 -1.34 20.61
N PHE A 40 5.20 -2.19 21.47
CA PHE A 40 4.48 -2.83 22.56
C PHE A 40 4.70 -2.20 23.93
N ARG A 41 5.92 -1.71 24.21
CA ARG A 41 6.30 -1.11 25.51
C ARG A 41 6.34 0.42 25.48
N GLY A 42 6.27 1.03 24.30
CA GLY A 42 6.15 2.48 24.16
C GLY A 42 4.74 2.98 24.47
N SER A 43 4.54 4.31 24.40
CA SER A 43 3.31 5.02 24.79
C SER A 43 2.06 4.74 23.93
N GLY A 44 1.98 3.60 23.24
CA GLY A 44 0.82 3.19 22.43
C GLY A 44 0.57 3.99 21.14
N GLY A 45 1.38 5.03 20.87
CA GLY A 45 1.22 5.92 19.72
C GLY A 45 1.30 5.21 18.36
N TYR A 46 2.21 4.25 18.23
CA TYR A 46 2.37 3.48 16.98
C TYR A 46 1.16 2.59 16.69
N LYS A 47 0.63 1.89 17.70
CA LYS A 47 -0.58 1.05 17.54
C LYS A 47 -1.78 1.89 17.10
N LYS A 48 -1.98 3.07 17.71
CA LYS A 48 -3.06 4.00 17.34
C LYS A 48 -2.89 4.56 15.93
N THR A 49 -1.65 4.91 15.56
CA THR A 49 -1.33 5.48 14.24
C THR A 49 -1.48 4.44 13.13
N ILE A 50 -1.01 3.21 13.35
CA ILE A 50 -1.11 2.13 12.36
C ILE A 50 -2.55 1.65 12.21
N LYS A 51 -3.34 1.57 13.30
CA LYS A 51 -4.79 1.29 13.23
C LYS A 51 -5.53 2.38 12.46
N LYS A 52 -5.20 3.66 12.69
CA LYS A 52 -5.73 4.79 11.91
C LYS A 52 -5.31 4.72 10.44
N TYR A 53 -4.11 4.21 10.15
CA TYR A 53 -3.62 4.02 8.79
C TYR A 53 -4.38 2.91 8.06
N LYS A 54 -4.61 1.74 8.69
CA LYS A 54 -5.44 0.65 8.13
C LYS A 54 -6.88 1.10 7.83
N GLY A 55 -7.46 1.96 8.67
CA GLY A 55 -8.81 2.49 8.43
C GLY A 55 -8.89 3.53 7.31
N LYS A 56 -7.81 4.30 7.07
CA LYS A 56 -7.77 5.36 6.04
C LYS A 56 -7.31 4.86 4.67
N TYR A 57 -6.43 3.87 4.65
CA TYR A 57 -5.96 3.22 3.44
C TYR A 57 -6.37 1.76 3.55
N LYS A 58 -7.62 1.45 3.20
CA LYS A 58 -7.92 0.10 2.71
C LYS A 58 -6.90 -0.19 1.61
N GLU A 59 -6.33 -1.38 1.62
CA GLU A 59 -5.48 -1.88 0.55
C GLU A 59 -6.35 -1.89 -0.70
N LYS A 60 -6.45 -0.75 -1.37
CA LYS A 60 -7.08 -0.67 -2.67
C LYS A 60 -6.11 -1.45 -3.53
N ASP A 61 -6.53 -2.62 -4.00
CA ASP A 61 -5.92 -3.22 -5.18
C ASP A 61 -5.64 -2.08 -6.16
N GLU A 62 -4.43 -1.99 -6.72
CA GLU A 62 -4.07 -0.87 -7.61
C GLU A 62 -5.12 -0.68 -8.72
N PHE A 63 -5.84 -1.76 -9.05
CA PHE A 63 -7.04 -1.83 -9.88
C PHE A 63 -8.22 -0.95 -9.41
N GLU A 64 -8.60 -0.95 -8.12
CA GLU A 64 -9.73 -0.16 -7.60
C GLU A 64 -9.41 1.33 -7.43
N LYS A 65 -8.13 1.68 -7.21
CA LYS A 65 -7.73 3.09 -7.01
C LYS A 65 -7.50 3.82 -8.33
N TYR A 66 -7.01 3.09 -9.33
CA TYR A 66 -6.70 3.58 -10.68
C TYR A 66 -7.53 2.82 -11.71
N GLY A 67 -8.86 2.83 -11.57
CA GLY A 67 -9.78 2.32 -12.61
C GLY A 67 -9.54 2.95 -14.00
N HIS A 68 -8.68 3.97 -14.06
CA HIS A 68 -7.92 4.31 -15.24
C HIS A 68 -6.42 4.27 -14.95
N VAL A 69 -5.74 3.18 -15.28
CA VAL A 69 -4.28 3.23 -15.41
C VAL A 69 -3.94 4.17 -16.58
N PRO A 70 -2.88 5.01 -16.49
CA PRO A 70 -2.43 5.79 -17.63
C PRO A 70 -2.16 4.83 -18.80
N PHE A 71 -2.67 5.18 -19.97
CA PHE A 71 -2.64 4.35 -21.19
C PHE A 71 -3.53 3.09 -21.20
N SER A 72 -4.44 2.87 -20.23
CA SER A 72 -5.52 1.88 -20.42
C SER A 72 -6.47 2.27 -21.54
N ARG A 73 -7.06 1.27 -22.20
CA ARG A 73 -8.07 1.45 -23.26
C ARG A 73 -9.21 2.38 -22.82
N GLU A 74 -9.67 2.23 -21.59
CA GLU A 74 -10.71 3.08 -21.01
C GLU A 74 -10.22 4.52 -20.76
N TRP A 75 -8.97 4.71 -20.32
CA TRP A 75 -8.42 6.03 -20.03
C TRP A 75 -8.18 6.84 -21.30
N VAL A 76 -7.64 6.20 -22.34
CA VAL A 76 -7.41 6.86 -23.63
C VAL A 76 -8.76 7.22 -24.26
N ARG A 77 -9.77 6.35 -24.16
CA ARG A 77 -11.14 6.61 -24.64
C ARG A 77 -11.78 7.83 -23.97
N LYS A 78 -11.54 8.04 -22.67
CA LYS A 78 -12.06 9.18 -21.90
C LYS A 78 -11.28 10.48 -22.13
N LYS A 79 -9.94 10.40 -22.22
CA LYS A 79 -9.07 11.58 -22.43
C LYS A 79 -9.13 12.10 -23.87
N TYR A 80 -9.31 11.21 -24.84
CA TYR A 80 -9.29 11.51 -26.28
C TYR A 80 -10.55 10.99 -26.99
N PRO A 81 -11.74 11.52 -26.67
CA PRO A 81 -13.01 11.01 -27.20
C PRO A 81 -13.12 11.11 -28.73
N LEU A 82 -12.44 12.07 -29.34
CA LEU A 82 -12.42 12.27 -30.80
C LEU A 82 -11.67 11.16 -31.54
N HIS A 83 -10.59 10.63 -30.97
CA HIS A 83 -9.85 9.51 -31.59
C HIS A 83 -10.69 8.23 -31.64
N TYR A 84 -11.63 8.09 -30.70
CA TYR A 84 -12.56 6.96 -30.65
C TYR A 84 -13.94 7.32 -31.19
N LEU A 85 -14.13 8.42 -31.94
CA LEU A 85 -15.45 8.87 -32.40
C LEU A 85 -16.25 7.78 -33.11
N ILE A 86 -15.62 7.09 -34.07
CA ILE A 86 -16.24 6.00 -34.83
C ILE A 86 -16.56 4.83 -33.89
N SER A 87 -15.60 4.45 -33.06
CA SER A 87 -15.76 3.34 -32.11
C SER A 87 -16.83 3.63 -31.04
N ASN A 88 -16.97 4.89 -30.61
CA ASN A 88 -17.97 5.38 -29.67
C ASN A 88 -19.37 5.47 -30.29
N LEU A 89 -19.46 5.81 -31.57
CA LEU A 89 -20.75 5.84 -32.28
C LEU A 89 -21.31 4.42 -32.46
N ILE A 90 -20.44 3.45 -32.75
CA ILE A 90 -20.81 2.04 -32.92
C ILE A 90 -21.22 1.40 -31.60
N ASP A 91 -20.55 1.72 -30.49
CA ASP A 91 -20.87 1.21 -29.14
C ASP A 91 -22.20 1.77 -28.57
N LYS A 92 -22.75 2.83 -29.18
CA LYS A 92 -23.95 3.54 -28.68
C LYS A 92 -25.25 3.07 -29.33
N LYS A 93 -25.22 1.97 -30.09
CA LYS A 93 -26.36 1.36 -30.78
C LYS A 93 -26.64 -0.02 -30.22
#